data_AF-U9T3D8-F1
#
_entry.id   AF-U9T3D8-F1
#
_cell.length_a   1.000
_cell.length_b   1.000
_cell.length_c   1.000
_cell.angle_alpha   90.00
_cell.angle_beta   90.00
_cell.angle_gamma   90.00
#
_symmetry.space_group_name_H-M   'P 1'
#
loop_
_entity.id
_entity.type
_entity.pdbx_description
1 polymer ?
#
loop_
_entity_poly.entity_id
_entity_poly.type
_entity_poly.pdbx_seq_one_letter_code
_entity_poly.pdbx_strand_id
1 'polypeptide(L)'
;MIIEIIASESNRHQLAKSVHQGPCEVSNLTECMKVKAGYGEDLYDVRNFGFNHIILVGKREYGITFLDCYGRVFELDRMSDALWPLGNSLEEVATKPWTGEVAWDVDEDGVVFEWEYYTEAERTTHDFKRADDKKPWKLEGVYKEIPDKNKSKKKKSKKSKKSKKNSTIF
;
A
#
# COMPACT_ATOMS: atom_id res chain seq x y z
N MET A 1 3.62 -6.88 12.25
CA MET A 1 3.41 -5.43 12.13
C MET A 1 3.92 -4.75 13.39
N ILE A 2 4.71 -3.68 13.21
CA ILE A 2 5.16 -2.78 14.26
C ILE A 2 4.13 -1.66 14.37
N ILE A 3 3.76 -1.30 15.60
CA ILE A 3 2.78 -0.26 15.87
C ILE A 3 3.40 0.70 16.88
N GLU A 4 3.57 1.94 16.47
CA GLU A 4 4.06 3.02 17.30
C GLU A 4 2.92 3.94 17.71
N ILE A 5 3.11 4.61 18.85
CA ILE A 5 2.16 5.57 19.39
C ILE A 5 2.96 6.78 19.84
N ILE A 6 2.50 7.98 19.47
CA ILE A 6 3.13 9.22 19.96
C ILE A 6 2.97 9.30 21.47
N ALA A 7 4.08 9.43 22.19
CA ALA A 7 4.09 9.40 23.66
C ALA A 7 3.25 10.54 24.27
N SER A 8 3.37 11.76 23.74
CA SER A 8 2.59 12.92 24.20
C SER A 8 1.13 12.79 23.81
N GLU A 9 0.26 12.71 24.81
CA GLU A 9 -1.19 12.70 24.60
C GLU A 9 -1.71 14.00 23.99
N SER A 10 -1.14 15.14 24.37
CA SER A 10 -1.49 16.43 23.78
C SER A 10 -1.17 16.45 22.29
N ASN A 11 -0.01 15.91 21.89
CA ASN A 11 0.38 15.84 20.48
C ASN A 11 -0.54 14.90 19.70
N ARG A 12 -0.95 13.77 20.29
CA ARG A 12 -1.95 12.87 19.66
C ARG A 12 -3.27 13.58 19.41
N HIS A 13 -3.76 14.33 20.38
CA HIS A 13 -4.99 15.11 20.22
C HIS A 13 -4.87 16.17 19.13
N GLN A 14 -3.74 16.89 19.07
CA GLN A 14 -3.49 17.87 18.01
C GLN A 14 -3.44 17.21 16.63
N LEU A 15 -2.74 16.08 16.53
CA LEU A 15 -2.63 15.28 15.31
C LEU A 15 -4.00 14.82 14.81
N ALA A 16 -4.79 14.20 15.69
CA ALA A 16 -6.13 13.74 15.34
C ALA A 16 -7.04 14.88 14.87
N LYS A 17 -6.97 16.05 15.52
CA LYS A 17 -7.74 17.24 15.10
C LYS A 17 -7.34 17.74 13.72
N SER A 18 -6.07 17.66 13.35
CA SER A 18 -5.60 18.10 12.02
C SER A 18 -5.99 17.18 10.88
N VAL A 19 -6.44 15.95 11.13
CA VAL A 19 -6.85 15.02 10.07
C VAL A 19 -8.22 15.39 9.48
N HIS A 20 -8.98 16.31 10.09
CA HIS A 20 -10.26 16.84 9.58
C HIS A 20 -11.36 15.83 9.26
N GLN A 21 -11.24 14.58 9.70
CA GLN A 21 -12.22 13.53 9.39
C GLN A 21 -13.31 13.34 10.47
N GLY A 22 -13.40 14.21 11.48
CA GLY A 22 -14.41 14.14 12.54
C GLY A 22 -13.87 13.58 13.87
N PRO A 23 -14.73 13.06 14.77
CA PRO A 23 -14.30 12.60 16.09
C PRO A 23 -13.28 11.46 16.00
N CYS A 24 -12.25 11.53 16.83
CA CYS A 24 -11.19 10.52 16.90
C CYS A 24 -10.77 10.36 18.37
N GLU A 25 -10.92 9.15 18.90
CA GLU A 25 -10.53 8.78 20.24
C GLU A 25 -9.03 8.49 20.29
N VAL A 26 -8.29 9.33 21.00
CA VAL A 26 -6.83 9.21 21.16
C VAL A 26 -6.41 8.86 22.60
N SER A 27 -7.39 8.79 23.49
CA SER A 27 -7.22 8.40 24.89
C SER A 27 -6.97 6.90 24.99
N ASN A 28 -6.21 6.48 26.01
CA ASN A 28 -5.98 5.07 26.35
C ASN A 28 -5.38 4.19 25.23
N LEU A 29 -4.89 4.74 24.11
CA LEU A 29 -4.29 3.96 23.01
C LEU A 29 -3.22 2.99 23.50
N THR A 30 -2.32 3.46 24.37
CA THR A 30 -1.25 2.64 24.96
C THR A 30 -1.81 1.50 25.81
N GLU A 31 -2.92 1.72 26.52
CA GLU A 31 -3.58 0.69 27.31
C GLU A 31 -4.30 -0.30 26.43
N CYS A 32 -5.11 0.16 25.46
CA CYS A 32 -5.81 -0.69 24.51
C CYS A 32 -4.87 -1.57 23.69
N MET A 33 -3.70 -1.05 23.32
CA MET A 33 -2.67 -1.82 22.63
C MET A 33 -2.02 -2.88 23.52
N LYS A 34 -1.87 -2.64 24.83
CA LYS A 34 -1.33 -3.64 25.78
C LYS A 34 -2.26 -4.83 25.95
N VAL A 35 -3.57 -4.59 26.04
CA VAL A 35 -4.57 -5.66 26.16
C VAL A 35 -5.02 -6.22 24.80
N LYS A 36 -4.49 -5.71 23.67
CA LYS A 36 -4.99 -5.96 22.31
C LYS A 36 -6.50 -5.79 22.18
N ALA A 37 -7.10 -5.00 23.06
CA ALA A 37 -8.54 -4.87 23.16
C ALA A 37 -9.02 -3.81 22.15
N GLY A 38 -9.90 -4.21 21.23
CA GLY A 38 -10.65 -3.28 20.39
C GLY A 38 -9.93 -2.72 19.15
N TYR A 39 -8.75 -3.23 18.80
CA TYR A 39 -8.01 -2.90 17.55
C TYR A 39 -7.61 -4.14 16.74
N GLY A 40 -7.90 -5.34 17.24
CA GLY A 40 -7.37 -6.58 16.66
C GLY A 40 -7.75 -6.79 15.20
N GLU A 41 -9.01 -6.51 14.85
CA GLU A 41 -9.52 -6.62 13.49
C GLU A 41 -8.98 -5.49 12.61
N ASP A 42 -9.06 -4.24 13.05
CA ASP A 42 -8.53 -3.10 12.29
C ASP A 42 -7.04 -3.24 11.96
N LEU A 43 -6.24 -3.73 12.92
CA LEU A 43 -4.82 -3.98 12.71
C LEU A 43 -4.54 -5.23 11.85
N TYR A 44 -5.47 -6.18 11.82
CA TYR A 44 -5.41 -7.30 10.89
C TYR A 44 -5.64 -6.81 9.46
N ASP A 45 -6.64 -5.96 9.26
CA ASP A 45 -6.98 -5.39 7.96
C ASP A 45 -5.86 -4.50 7.44
N VAL A 46 -5.35 -3.57 8.26
CA VAL A 46 -4.17 -2.75 7.91
C VAL A 46 -2.97 -3.59 7.51
N ARG A 47 -2.77 -4.75 8.14
CA ARG A 47 -1.70 -5.67 7.74
C ARG A 47 -1.97 -6.32 6.38
N ASN A 48 -3.22 -6.65 6.06
CA ASN A 48 -3.61 -7.21 4.76
C ASN A 48 -3.39 -6.20 3.62
N PHE A 49 -3.54 -4.90 3.89
CA PHE A 49 -3.13 -3.82 2.99
C PHE A 49 -1.60 -3.69 2.82
N GLY A 50 -0.80 -4.56 3.45
CA GLY A 50 0.65 -4.62 3.30
C GLY A 50 1.44 -3.72 4.26
N PHE A 51 0.77 -3.03 5.19
CA PHE A 51 1.47 -2.18 6.16
C PHE A 51 2.16 -3.02 7.23
N ASN A 52 3.48 -2.87 7.31
CA ASN A 52 4.31 -3.57 8.29
C ASN A 52 4.71 -2.69 9.48
N HIS A 53 4.61 -1.37 9.34
CA HIS A 53 4.94 -0.39 10.38
C HIS A 53 4.01 0.80 10.25
N ILE A 54 3.25 1.07 11.32
CA ILE A 54 2.34 2.21 11.41
C ILE A 54 2.59 3.00 12.70
N ILE A 55 2.20 4.27 12.68
CA ILE A 55 2.07 5.15 13.84
C ILE A 55 0.57 5.39 14.05
N LEU A 56 0.01 4.81 15.10
CA LEU A 56 -1.42 4.92 15.40
C LEU A 56 -1.76 6.32 15.91
N VAL A 57 -2.70 7.00 15.24
CA VAL A 57 -3.20 8.33 15.64
C VAL A 57 -4.31 8.19 16.65
N GLY A 58 -5.31 7.36 16.34
CA GLY A 58 -6.47 7.15 17.19
C GLY A 58 -7.52 6.26 16.56
N LYS A 59 -8.53 5.94 17.36
CA LYS A 59 -9.69 5.15 16.98
C LYS A 59 -10.84 6.02 16.53
N ARG A 60 -11.63 5.48 15.63
CA ARG A 60 -12.86 6.04 15.07
C ARG A 60 -14.01 5.13 15.47
N GLU A 61 -15.24 5.59 15.31
CA GLU A 61 -16.42 4.77 15.58
C GLU A 61 -16.41 3.49 14.74
N TYR A 62 -16.00 3.61 13.48
CA TYR A 62 -15.93 2.53 12.50
C TYR A 62 -14.52 2.40 11.90
N GLY A 63 -13.49 2.33 12.74
CA GLY A 63 -12.13 2.00 12.28
C GLY A 63 -11.05 2.83 12.95
N ILE A 64 -9.97 3.14 12.22
CA ILE A 64 -8.78 3.78 12.79
C ILE A 64 -8.13 4.77 11.83
N THR A 65 -7.48 5.78 12.43
CA THR A 65 -6.60 6.71 11.73
C THR A 65 -5.16 6.41 12.10
N PHE A 66 -4.27 6.32 11.12
CA PHE A 66 -2.85 6.05 11.33
C PHE A 66 -1.98 6.74 10.29
N LEU A 67 -0.68 6.83 10.58
CA LEU A 67 0.34 7.14 9.60
C LEU A 67 1.13 5.88 9.28
N ASP A 68 1.65 5.77 8.07
CA ASP A 68 2.71 4.82 7.80
C ASP A 68 4.08 5.35 8.24
N CYS A 69 5.13 4.52 8.10
CA CYS A 69 6.50 4.92 8.45
C CYS A 69 7.09 6.03 7.57
N TYR A 70 6.40 6.43 6.50
CA TYR A 70 6.78 7.56 5.64
C TYR A 70 6.02 8.84 6.01
N GLY A 71 5.08 8.79 6.95
CA GLY A 71 4.27 9.93 7.39
C GLY A 71 3.06 10.21 6.50
N ARG A 72 2.69 9.30 5.60
CA ARG A 72 1.43 9.38 4.85
C ARG A 72 0.27 9.02 5.76
N VAL A 73 -0.86 9.70 5.61
CA VAL A 73 -2.01 9.61 6.50
C VAL A 73 -3.08 8.72 5.86
N PHE A 74 -3.58 7.76 6.63
CA PHE A 74 -4.60 6.83 6.19
C PHE A 74 -5.74 6.74 7.20
N GLU A 75 -6.92 6.43 6.70
CA GLU A 75 -8.07 6.04 7.48
C GLU A 75 -8.58 4.69 7.01
N LEU A 76 -8.62 3.71 7.90
CA LEU A 76 -9.37 2.48 7.68
C LEU A 76 -10.81 2.75 8.11
N ASP A 77 -11.74 2.64 7.17
CA ASP A 77 -13.18 2.81 7.42
C ASP A 77 -13.91 1.49 7.22
N ARG A 78 -14.45 0.96 8.32
CA ARG A 78 -15.22 -0.28 8.40
C ARG A 78 -16.64 -0.14 7.88
N MET A 79 -17.13 1.08 7.64
CA MET A 79 -18.43 1.28 7.00
C MET A 79 -18.35 1.05 5.49
N SER A 80 -17.24 1.44 4.87
CA SER A 80 -16.98 1.25 3.44
C SER A 80 -16.11 0.03 3.13
N ASP A 81 -15.60 -0.66 4.15
CA ASP A 81 -14.58 -1.71 4.05
C ASP A 81 -13.36 -1.28 3.21
N ALA A 82 -13.02 0.02 3.28
CA ALA A 82 -11.99 0.63 2.45
C ALA A 82 -10.90 1.30 3.29
N LEU A 83 -9.70 1.35 2.71
CA LEU A 83 -8.60 2.13 3.23
C LEU A 83 -8.47 3.43 2.42
N TRP A 84 -8.61 4.55 3.09
CA TRP A 84 -8.60 5.88 2.48
C TRP A 84 -7.22 6.53 2.63
N PRO A 85 -6.47 6.74 1.53
CA PRO A 85 -5.29 7.58 1.53
C PRO A 85 -5.72 9.05 1.64
N LEU A 86 -5.52 9.64 2.82
CA LEU A 86 -5.97 11.01 3.12
C LEU A 86 -4.99 12.07 2.63
N GLY A 87 -3.70 11.76 2.63
CA GLY A 87 -2.65 12.65 2.15
C GLY A 87 -1.26 12.10 2.37
N ASN A 88 -0.28 12.69 1.69
CA ASN A 88 1.11 12.23 1.75
C ASN A 88 1.87 12.74 2.98
N SER A 89 1.30 13.71 3.69
CA SER A 89 1.83 14.24 4.94
C SER A 89 0.72 14.84 5.79
N LEU A 90 1.00 15.05 7.07
CA LEU A 90 0.06 15.73 7.96
C LEU A 90 -0.21 17.19 7.54
N GLU A 91 0.83 17.87 7.06
CA GLU A 91 0.71 19.26 6.58
C GLU A 91 -0.22 19.35 5.37
N GLU A 92 -0.16 18.36 4.47
CA GLU A 92 -1.07 18.27 3.33
C GLU A 92 -2.52 18.10 3.80
N VAL A 93 -2.79 17.14 4.69
CA VAL A 93 -4.14 16.86 5.21
C VAL A 93 -4.70 18.07 5.99
N ALA A 94 -3.86 18.82 6.69
CA ALA A 94 -4.27 20.00 7.44
C ALA A 94 -4.63 21.21 6.56
N THR A 95 -4.10 21.27 5.33
CA THR A 95 -4.26 22.43 4.44
C THR A 95 -5.21 22.17 3.28
N LYS A 96 -5.39 20.90 2.89
CA LYS A 96 -6.25 20.49 1.80
C LYS A 96 -7.30 19.51 2.31
N PRO A 97 -8.59 19.83 2.15
CA PRO A 97 -9.65 18.86 2.38
C PRO A 97 -9.43 17.64 1.48
N TRP A 98 -9.60 16.45 2.06
CA TRP A 98 -9.57 15.21 1.31
C TRP A 98 -10.72 15.17 0.28
N THR A 99 -10.42 14.78 -0.97
CA THR A 99 -11.37 14.87 -2.10
C THR A 99 -12.31 13.68 -2.20
N GLY A 100 -12.06 12.57 -1.49
CA GLY A 100 -12.95 11.41 -1.55
C GLY A 100 -12.73 10.48 -2.73
N GLU A 101 -11.80 10.81 -3.63
CA GLU A 101 -11.85 10.28 -4.99
C GLU A 101 -11.33 8.85 -5.13
N VAL A 102 -10.34 8.44 -4.32
CA VAL A 102 -9.68 7.14 -4.46
C VAL A 102 -9.62 6.42 -3.12
N ALA A 103 -10.18 5.21 -3.09
CA ALA A 103 -10.09 4.26 -2.00
C ALA A 103 -9.16 3.10 -2.39
N TRP A 104 -8.58 2.45 -1.39
CA TRP A 104 -7.87 1.19 -1.56
C TRP A 104 -8.70 0.06 -0.97
N ASP A 105 -8.69 -1.08 -1.67
CA ASP A 105 -9.33 -2.33 -1.24
C ASP A 105 -8.38 -3.50 -1.49
N VAL A 106 -8.65 -4.64 -0.86
CA VAL A 106 -7.85 -5.88 -0.93
C VAL A 106 -8.76 -7.01 -1.40
N ASP A 107 -8.38 -7.67 -2.50
CA ASP A 107 -9.14 -8.84 -2.99
C ASP A 107 -8.86 -10.12 -2.17
N GLU A 108 -9.55 -11.21 -2.52
CA GLU A 108 -9.40 -12.52 -1.86
C GLU A 108 -7.98 -13.09 -1.93
N ASP A 109 -7.21 -12.70 -2.96
CA ASP A 109 -5.82 -13.11 -3.16
C ASP A 109 -4.82 -12.21 -2.40
N GLY A 110 -5.32 -11.19 -1.71
CA GLY A 110 -4.50 -10.22 -0.96
C GLY A 110 -3.87 -9.14 -1.86
N VAL A 111 -4.37 -8.96 -3.08
CA VAL A 111 -3.91 -7.91 -3.99
C VAL A 111 -4.60 -6.60 -3.64
N VAL A 112 -3.79 -5.60 -3.30
CA VAL A 112 -4.28 -4.23 -3.07
C VAL A 112 -4.54 -3.56 -4.42
N PHE A 113 -5.73 -3.00 -4.60
CA PHE A 113 -6.08 -2.22 -5.78
C PHE A 113 -6.76 -0.90 -5.40
N GLU A 114 -6.75 0.05 -6.34
CA GLU A 114 -7.39 1.36 -6.19
C GLU A 114 -8.77 1.35 -6.85
N TRP A 115 -9.75 1.99 -6.22
CA TRP A 115 -11.09 2.18 -6.77
C TRP A 115 -11.57 3.62 -6.61
N GLU A 116 -12.19 4.17 -7.66
CA GLU A 116 -12.75 5.52 -7.66
C GLU A 116 -14.13 5.55 -6.99
N TYR A 117 -14.25 6.28 -5.88
CA TYR A 117 -15.51 6.39 -5.15
C TYR A 117 -16.34 7.55 -5.71
N TYR A 118 -17.27 7.24 -6.62
CA TYR A 118 -18.17 8.24 -7.18
C TYR A 118 -19.07 8.83 -6.10
N THR A 119 -19.08 10.16 -5.99
CA THR A 119 -20.03 10.85 -5.11
C THR A 119 -21.46 10.63 -5.60
N GLU A 120 -22.44 10.79 -4.71
CA GLU A 120 -23.87 10.57 -5.01
C GLU A 120 -24.39 11.44 -6.18
N ALA A 121 -23.69 12.53 -6.51
CA ALA A 121 -23.97 13.37 -7.68
C ALA A 121 -23.67 12.66 -9.02
N GLU A 122 -22.69 11.77 -9.07
CA GLU A 122 -22.26 11.07 -10.30
C GLU A 122 -23.01 9.74 -10.50
N ARG A 123 -23.55 9.16 -9.43
CA ARG A 123 -24.39 7.93 -9.47
C ARG A 123 -25.63 8.05 -10.36
N THR A 124 -26.09 9.27 -10.68
CA THR A 124 -27.24 9.47 -11.58
C THR A 124 -26.90 9.37 -13.07
N THR A 125 -25.62 9.25 -13.45
CA THR A 125 -25.21 9.20 -14.87
C THR A 125 -24.52 7.91 -15.30
N HIS A 126 -24.11 7.06 -14.36
CA HIS A 126 -23.50 5.77 -14.66
C HIS A 126 -24.31 4.63 -14.04
N ASP A 127 -25.32 4.20 -14.79
CA ASP A 127 -25.90 2.87 -14.65
C ASP A 127 -24.76 1.85 -14.52
N PHE A 128 -24.86 1.01 -13.49
CA PHE A 128 -23.97 -0.11 -13.20
C PHE A 128 -23.65 -0.91 -14.48
N LYS A 129 -22.54 -0.56 -15.14
CA LYS A 129 -21.83 -1.48 -16.01
C LYS A 129 -20.83 -2.19 -15.13
N ARG A 130 -21.16 -3.40 -14.71
CA ARG A 130 -20.09 -4.37 -14.45
C ARG A 130 -19.19 -4.32 -15.69
N ALA A 131 -17.90 -4.08 -15.48
CA ALA A 131 -16.91 -4.28 -16.53
C ALA A 131 -16.73 -5.80 -16.77
N ASP A 132 -17.83 -6.50 -17.05
CA ASP A 132 -17.76 -7.72 -17.82
C ASP A 132 -17.38 -7.29 -19.25
N ASP A 133 -16.31 -7.90 -19.77
CA ASP A 133 -15.75 -7.73 -21.12
C ASP A 133 -14.67 -6.65 -21.34
N LYS A 134 -13.69 -6.49 -20.44
CA LYS A 134 -12.33 -6.14 -20.91
C LYS A 134 -11.58 -7.42 -21.26
N LYS A 135 -11.67 -7.78 -22.55
CA LYS A 135 -10.82 -8.73 -23.26
C LYS A 135 -9.37 -8.67 -22.73
N PRO A 136 -8.71 -9.80 -22.43
CA PRO A 136 -7.37 -9.79 -21.85
C PRO A 136 -6.42 -9.00 -22.76
N TRP A 137 -5.79 -7.96 -22.22
CA TRP A 137 -4.73 -7.27 -22.94
C TRP A 137 -3.60 -8.28 -23.16
N LYS A 138 -3.39 -8.64 -24.44
CA LYS A 138 -2.21 -9.39 -24.84
C LYS A 138 -1.00 -8.54 -24.50
N LEU A 139 -0.14 -9.08 -23.63
CA LEU A 139 1.16 -8.53 -23.29
C LEU A 139 2.09 -8.67 -24.52
N GLU A 140 1.94 -7.81 -25.51
CA GLU A 140 2.92 -7.66 -26.59
C GLU A 140 3.85 -6.48 -26.29
N GLY A 141 4.99 -6.83 -25.68
CA GLY A 141 6.30 -6.30 -26.04
C GLY A 141 6.51 -4.80 -25.98
N VAL A 142 6.60 -4.21 -24.77
CA VAL A 142 7.39 -2.98 -24.58
C VAL A 142 8.22 -3.12 -23.30
N TYR A 143 9.21 -4.01 -23.30
CA TYR A 143 10.39 -3.82 -22.47
C TYR A 143 11.28 -2.80 -23.18
N LYS A 144 11.36 -1.58 -22.64
CA LYS A 144 12.52 -0.72 -22.93
C LYS A 144 13.65 -1.18 -22.03
N GLU A 145 14.49 -2.07 -22.55
CA GLU A 145 15.77 -2.42 -21.92
C GLU A 145 16.58 -1.14 -21.67
N ILE A 146 16.96 -0.93 -20.41
CA ILE A 146 17.94 0.08 -20.02
C ILE A 146 19.31 -0.43 -20.48
N PRO A 147 20.08 0.31 -21.31
CA PRO A 147 21.34 -0.21 -21.83
C PRO A 147 22.42 -0.24 -20.74
N ASP A 148 22.81 -1.44 -20.35
CA ASP A 148 23.96 -1.70 -19.48
C ASP A 148 25.26 -1.25 -20.15
N LYS A 149 25.76 -0.08 -19.72
CA LYS A 149 27.14 0.32 -19.97
C LYS A 149 28.02 -0.24 -18.86
N ASN A 150 28.65 -1.39 -19.10
CA ASN A 150 29.97 -1.63 -18.51
C ASN A 150 30.87 -2.52 -19.39
N LYS A 151 31.95 -1.90 -19.88
CA LYS A 151 33.07 -2.54 -20.55
C LYS A 151 33.82 -3.42 -19.55
N SER A 152 34.05 -4.68 -19.89
CA SER A 152 35.34 -5.31 -19.55
C SER A 152 35.79 -6.27 -20.65
N LYS A 153 37.01 -6.03 -21.12
CA LYS A 153 37.74 -6.76 -22.16
C LYS A 153 38.42 -8.00 -21.56
N LYS A 154 38.67 -8.99 -22.44
CA LYS A 154 39.58 -10.18 -22.37
C LYS A 154 38.83 -11.48 -22.11
N LYS A 155 39.15 -12.63 -22.74
CA LYS A 155 40.31 -13.00 -23.56
C LYS A 155 39.93 -14.24 -24.39
N LYS A 156 40.35 -14.28 -25.66
CA LYS A 156 40.36 -15.48 -26.51
C LYS A 156 41.12 -16.62 -25.81
N SER A 157 40.49 -17.79 -25.63
CA SER A 157 41.22 -19.03 -25.38
C SER A 157 41.59 -19.68 -26.72
N LYS A 158 42.90 -19.77 -26.96
CA LYS A 158 43.50 -20.50 -28.08
C LYS A 158 43.36 -21.99 -27.82
N LYS A 159 42.78 -22.73 -28.76
CA LYS A 159 42.83 -24.19 -28.83
C LYS A 159 44.16 -24.59 -29.48
N SER A 160 45.05 -25.27 -28.75
CA SER A 160 46.22 -25.92 -29.36
C SER A 160 46.47 -27.31 -28.79
N LYS A 161 46.28 -28.31 -29.67
CA LYS A 161 46.97 -29.60 -29.85
C LYS A 161 47.55 -30.32 -28.61
N LYS A 162 47.16 -31.58 -28.42
CA LYS A 162 47.99 -32.72 -28.88
C LYS A 162 47.22 -34.04 -28.96
N SER A 163 47.53 -34.77 -30.01
CA SER A 163 47.12 -36.12 -30.41
C SER A 163 47.63 -37.24 -29.51
N LYS A 164 46.92 -38.38 -29.47
CA LYS A 164 47.50 -39.69 -29.86
C LYS A 164 46.41 -40.76 -30.03
N LYS A 165 46.42 -41.39 -31.22
CA LYS A 165 46.31 -42.83 -31.59
C LYS A 165 45.23 -43.69 -30.92
N ASN A 166 44.64 -44.72 -31.53
CA ASN A 166 44.48 -45.30 -32.87
C ASN A 166 43.64 -46.58 -32.60
N SER A 167 42.71 -46.94 -33.48
CA SER A 167 42.21 -48.32 -33.72
C SER A 167 41.06 -48.21 -34.72
N THR A 168 41.33 -48.13 -36.02
CA THR A 168 41.31 -49.25 -36.98
C THR A 168 39.93 -49.95 -37.07
N ILE A 169 39.29 -49.65 -38.19
CA ILE A 169 38.13 -50.29 -38.81
C ILE A 169 38.62 -51.56 -39.54
N PHE A 170 37.76 -52.56 -39.73
CA PHE A 170 37.95 -53.59 -40.76
C PHE A 170 37.61 -53.02 -42.13
#